data_AF-A0A7S3U183-F1
#
_entry.id   AF-A0A7S3U183-F1
#
_cell.length_a   1.000
_cell.length_b   1.000
_cell.length_c   1.000
_cell.angle_alpha   90.00
_cell.angle_beta   90.00
_cell.angle_gamma   90.00
#
_symmetry.space_group_name_H-M   'P 1'
#
loop_
_entity.id
_entity.type
_entity.pdbx_description
1 polymer ?
#
loop_
_entity_poly.entity_id
_entity_poly.type
_entity_poly.pdbx_seq_one_letter_code
_entity_poly.pdbx_strand_id
1 'polypeptide(L)'
;MTDDDVVEVRVREKIPLRCCVLVRRMQQPCRGPGCSHAAAFCYMALDSCAAGPPRRVRCPICEKEFDRDAVALDVPLTMLLMKHPSASHAYAARSRDGEWRYKAAGGAPAAVDLDRGSGSRRRRGASDSGDESRQRRREGERQC
;
A
#
# COMPACT_ATOMS: atom_id res chain seq x y z
N MET A 1 -15.27 -3.93 31.52
CA MET A 1 -14.54 -4.54 30.38
C MET A 1 -14.73 -3.58 29.23
N THR A 2 -13.64 -3.06 28.68
CA THR A 2 -13.67 -1.96 27.70
C THR A 2 -14.00 -2.49 26.31
N ASP A 3 -14.84 -1.76 25.60
CA ASP A 3 -15.21 -1.98 24.20
C ASP A 3 -14.02 -2.35 23.31
N ASP A 4 -14.14 -3.49 22.64
CA ASP A 4 -13.45 -3.75 21.37
C ASP A 4 -14.12 -2.88 20.29
N ASP A 5 -13.78 -1.59 20.31
CA ASP A 5 -14.13 -0.61 19.28
C ASP A 5 -13.45 -1.03 17.96
N VAL A 6 -14.09 -1.97 17.25
CA VAL A 6 -13.79 -2.26 15.84
C VAL A 6 -14.21 -1.02 15.06
N VAL A 7 -13.31 -0.04 14.99
CA VAL A 7 -13.54 1.23 14.28
C VAL A 7 -13.80 0.92 12.82
N GLU A 8 -15.09 0.79 12.48
CA GLU A 8 -15.55 0.44 11.15
C GLU A 8 -15.29 1.64 10.24
N VAL A 9 -14.09 1.66 9.65
CA VAL A 9 -13.64 2.74 8.78
C VAL A 9 -14.61 2.84 7.61
N ARG A 10 -15.49 3.84 7.66
CA ARG A 10 -16.46 4.16 6.61
C ARG A 10 -15.72 4.67 5.37
N VAL A 11 -15.13 3.74 4.63
CA VAL A 11 -14.42 3.95 3.36
C VAL A 11 -15.36 4.68 2.41
N ARG A 12 -14.96 5.87 1.95
CA ARG A 12 -15.75 6.62 0.97
C ARG A 12 -15.66 6.00 -0.42
N GLU A 13 -14.46 5.66 -0.86
CA GLU A 13 -14.21 5.07 -2.19
C GLU A 13 -13.11 4.00 -2.11
N LYS A 14 -13.30 2.87 -2.83
CA LYS A 14 -12.28 1.85 -3.07
C LYS A 14 -11.59 2.15 -4.40
N ILE A 15 -10.30 2.44 -4.35
CA ILE A 15 -9.49 2.83 -5.50
C ILE A 15 -8.69 1.61 -5.97
N PRO A 16 -8.91 1.07 -7.17
CA PRO A 16 -8.14 -0.06 -7.67
C PRO A 16 -6.68 0.34 -7.85
N LEU A 17 -5.73 -0.55 -7.52
CA LEU A 17 -4.29 -0.32 -7.74
C LEU A 17 -3.78 -0.80 -9.11
N ARG A 18 -4.70 -1.30 -9.95
CA ARG A 18 -4.49 -1.65 -11.36
C ARG A 18 -4.95 -0.51 -12.26
N CYS A 19 -4.14 -0.14 -13.24
CA CYS A 19 -4.52 0.83 -14.26
C CYS A 19 -5.60 0.24 -15.17
N CYS A 20 -6.69 0.96 -15.39
CA CYS A 20 -7.75 0.58 -16.33
C CYS A 20 -7.27 0.55 -17.79
N VAL A 21 -6.35 1.44 -18.18
CA VAL A 21 -5.86 1.54 -19.57
C VAL A 21 -4.75 0.53 -19.87
N LEU A 22 -3.74 0.43 -19.02
CA LEU A 22 -2.59 -0.47 -19.24
C LEU A 22 -2.79 -1.88 -18.69
N VAL A 23 -3.94 -2.15 -18.04
CA VAL A 23 -4.39 -3.49 -17.60
C VAL A 23 -3.37 -4.18 -16.66
N ARG A 24 -2.50 -3.39 -16.02
CA ARG A 24 -1.41 -3.80 -15.12
C ARG A 24 -1.36 -2.93 -13.86
N ARG A 25 -0.58 -3.32 -12.85
CA ARG A 25 -0.34 -2.52 -11.64
C ARG A 25 0.05 -1.08 -12.00
N MET A 26 -0.51 -0.09 -11.29
CA MET A 26 -0.19 1.30 -11.57
C MET A 26 1.29 1.62 -11.34
N GLN A 27 1.80 2.49 -12.21
CA GLN A 27 3.10 3.14 -12.16
C GLN A 27 2.84 4.61 -12.47
N GLN A 28 3.36 5.52 -11.63
CA GLN A 28 3.10 6.96 -11.73
C GLN A 28 1.59 7.27 -11.92
N PRO A 29 0.74 6.91 -10.94
CA PRO A 29 -0.68 7.21 -11.00
C PRO A 29 -0.92 8.72 -11.17
N CYS A 30 -1.90 9.09 -11.99
CA CYS A 30 -2.32 10.47 -12.21
C CYS A 30 -3.86 10.57 -12.29
N ARG A 31 -4.35 11.82 -12.18
CA ARG A 31 -5.74 12.20 -12.49
C ARG A 31 -5.73 13.43 -13.38
N GLY A 32 -6.74 13.56 -14.24
CA GLY A 32 -6.97 14.81 -14.98
C GLY A 32 -7.36 15.95 -14.04
N PRO A 33 -6.97 17.21 -14.34
CA PRO A 33 -7.44 18.36 -13.58
C PRO A 33 -8.97 18.45 -13.61
N GLY A 34 -9.57 18.68 -12.44
CA GLY A 34 -11.02 18.80 -12.31
C GLY A 34 -11.81 17.48 -12.45
N CYS A 35 -11.17 16.31 -12.44
CA CYS A 35 -11.83 15.02 -12.24
C CYS A 35 -12.44 14.93 -10.83
N SER A 36 -13.68 14.44 -10.70
CA SER A 36 -14.40 14.32 -9.43
C SER A 36 -14.26 12.96 -8.73
N HIS A 37 -13.68 11.95 -9.39
CA HIS A 37 -13.46 10.61 -8.82
C HIS A 37 -12.11 10.52 -8.10
N ALA A 38 -11.99 9.69 -7.05
CA ALA A 38 -10.70 9.43 -6.43
C ALA A 38 -9.82 8.45 -7.23
N ALA A 39 -10.42 7.62 -8.10
CA ALA A 39 -9.69 6.65 -8.93
C ALA A 39 -8.63 7.31 -9.85
N ALA A 40 -7.57 6.58 -10.19
CA ALA A 40 -6.44 7.06 -10.97
C ALA A 40 -6.04 6.05 -12.07
N PHE A 41 -5.18 6.47 -12.99
CA PHE A 41 -4.60 5.65 -14.06
C PHE A 41 -3.12 6.02 -14.26
N CYS A 42 -2.34 5.26 -15.04
CA CYS A 42 -0.91 5.56 -15.23
C CYS A 42 -0.70 6.81 -16.11
N TYR A 43 0.23 7.68 -15.73
CA TYR A 43 0.64 8.85 -16.52
C TYR A 43 1.14 8.48 -17.93
N MET A 44 1.91 7.40 -18.03
CA MET A 44 2.36 6.83 -19.31
C MET A 44 1.22 6.27 -20.21
N ALA A 45 -0.04 6.29 -19.76
CA ALA A 45 -1.20 5.91 -20.57
C ALA A 45 -1.91 7.10 -21.23
N LEU A 46 -1.46 8.35 -20.98
CA LEU A 46 -2.08 9.55 -21.54
C LEU A 46 -2.15 9.56 -23.08
N ASP A 47 -1.15 8.98 -23.75
CA ASP A 47 -1.14 8.83 -25.22
C ASP A 47 -2.28 7.95 -25.73
N SER A 48 -2.61 6.88 -25.01
CA SER A 48 -3.75 5.99 -25.31
C SER A 48 -5.11 6.63 -25.02
N CYS A 49 -5.14 7.83 -24.44
CA CYS A 49 -6.34 8.58 -24.07
C CYS A 49 -6.46 9.91 -24.84
N ALA A 50 -5.71 10.08 -25.93
CA ALA A 50 -5.73 11.28 -26.76
C ALA A 50 -7.13 11.58 -27.32
N ALA A 51 -7.55 12.84 -27.22
CA ALA A 51 -8.91 13.31 -27.56
C ALA A 51 -8.87 14.43 -28.60
N GLY A 52 -8.10 14.22 -29.67
CA GLY A 52 -7.93 15.19 -30.76
C GLY A 52 -6.76 16.17 -30.57
N PRO A 53 -6.51 17.01 -31.59
CA PRO A 53 -5.30 17.83 -31.67
C PRO A 53 -5.46 19.21 -31.00
N PRO A 54 -4.37 19.80 -30.47
CA PRO A 54 -3.19 19.17 -29.86
C PRO A 54 -3.38 19.01 -28.34
N ARG A 55 -2.75 18.00 -27.75
CA ARG A 55 -2.62 17.78 -26.28
C ARG A 55 -3.93 17.65 -25.47
N ARG A 56 -5.10 17.49 -26.12
CA ARG A 56 -6.33 17.09 -25.44
C ARG A 56 -6.27 15.62 -25.05
N VAL A 57 -6.65 15.31 -23.81
CA VAL A 57 -6.78 13.94 -23.29
C VAL A 57 -8.17 13.79 -22.69
N ARG A 58 -8.85 12.68 -23.00
CA ARG A 58 -10.14 12.30 -22.41
C ARG A 58 -9.90 11.35 -21.24
N CYS A 59 -10.50 11.64 -20.09
CA CYS A 59 -10.34 10.79 -18.90
C CYS A 59 -10.88 9.37 -19.18
N PRO A 60 -10.09 8.29 -18.98
CA PRO A 60 -10.56 6.91 -19.15
C PRO A 60 -11.48 6.41 -18.02
N ILE A 61 -11.91 7.30 -17.11
CA ILE A 61 -12.74 6.98 -15.94
C ILE A 61 -14.04 7.79 -15.93
N CYS A 62 -14.00 9.07 -16.31
CA CYS A 62 -15.18 9.95 -16.30
C CYS A 62 -15.38 10.77 -17.58
N GLU A 63 -14.62 10.48 -18.64
CA GLU A 63 -14.70 11.11 -19.97
C GLU A 63 -14.50 12.63 -20.04
N LYS A 64 -14.25 13.32 -18.91
CA LYS A 64 -13.85 14.72 -18.91
C LYS A 64 -12.57 14.90 -19.72
N GLU A 65 -12.59 15.85 -20.64
CA GLU A 65 -11.41 16.28 -21.39
C GLU A 65 -10.60 17.32 -20.61
N PHE A 66 -9.28 17.23 -20.75
CA PHE A 66 -8.33 18.15 -20.12
C PHE A 66 -7.08 18.33 -20.98
N ASP A 67 -6.26 19.31 -20.63
CA ASP A 67 -4.93 19.49 -21.20
C ASP A 67 -3.94 18.48 -20.60
N ARG A 68 -3.20 17.77 -21.45
CA ARG A 68 -2.13 16.84 -21.07
C ARG A 68 -1.09 17.50 -20.17
N ASP A 69 -0.72 18.75 -20.46
CA ASP A 69 0.37 19.45 -19.76
C ASP A 69 -0.05 19.90 -18.35
N ALA A 70 -1.37 19.92 -18.07
CA ALA A 70 -1.94 20.21 -16.75
C ALA A 70 -2.16 18.96 -15.88
N VAL A 71 -1.70 17.79 -16.30
CA VAL A 71 -1.83 16.53 -15.53
C VAL A 71 -0.73 16.44 -14.47
N ALA A 72 -1.14 16.27 -13.21
CA ALA A 72 -0.25 16.00 -12.09
C ALA A 72 -0.29 14.53 -11.64
N LEU A 73 0.82 14.04 -11.08
CA LEU A 73 0.87 12.74 -10.44
C LEU A 73 0.12 12.75 -9.09
N ASP A 74 -0.58 11.66 -8.79
CA ASP A 74 -1.13 11.41 -7.46
C ASP A 74 0.01 10.95 -6.54
N VAL A 75 0.66 11.93 -5.88
CA VAL A 75 1.78 11.67 -4.97
C VAL A 75 1.39 10.73 -3.82
N PRO A 76 0.26 10.91 -3.10
CA PRO A 76 -0.16 9.96 -2.06
C PRO A 76 -0.32 8.52 -2.56
N LEU A 77 -0.96 8.31 -3.71
CA LEU A 77 -1.13 6.97 -4.29
C LEU A 77 0.19 6.40 -4.80
N THR A 78 1.09 7.25 -5.31
CA THR A 78 2.47 6.87 -5.67
C THR A 78 3.23 6.37 -4.43
N MET A 79 3.17 7.10 -3.31
CA MET A 79 3.82 6.69 -2.05
C MET A 79 3.26 5.37 -1.52
N LEU A 80 1.94 5.16 -1.59
CA LEU A 80 1.31 3.88 -1.24
C LEU A 80 1.82 2.74 -2.12
N LEU A 81 1.92 2.95 -3.43
CA LEU A 81 2.47 1.97 -4.37
C LEU A 81 3.96 1.70 -4.12
N MET A 82 4.76 2.66 -3.66
CA MET A 82 6.16 2.39 -3.29
C MET A 82 6.26 1.56 -1.99
N LYS A 83 5.43 1.86 -0.99
CA LYS A 83 5.38 1.11 0.28
C LYS A 83 4.87 -0.33 0.12
N HIS A 84 4.02 -0.59 -0.86
CA HIS A 84 3.41 -1.90 -1.09
C HIS A 84 3.65 -2.40 -2.54
N PRO A 85 4.87 -2.88 -2.87
CA PRO A 85 5.21 -3.35 -4.22
C PRO A 85 4.30 -4.49 -4.70
N SER A 86 3.93 -5.43 -3.82
CA SER A 86 3.09 -6.60 -4.12
C SER A 86 1.58 -6.32 -4.26
N ALA A 87 1.12 -5.08 -4.06
CA ALA A 87 -0.30 -4.71 -4.00
C ALA A 87 -1.08 -4.75 -5.35
N SER A 88 -0.62 -5.49 -6.35
CA SER A 88 -1.07 -5.44 -7.75
C SER A 88 -2.57 -5.65 -7.99
N HIS A 89 -3.24 -6.42 -7.11
CA HIS A 89 -4.66 -6.79 -7.21
C HIS A 89 -5.51 -6.19 -6.06
N ALA A 90 -4.93 -5.30 -5.27
CA ALA A 90 -5.58 -4.74 -4.10
C ALA A 90 -6.28 -3.40 -4.40
N TYR A 91 -7.01 -2.92 -3.40
CA TYR A 91 -7.64 -1.60 -3.40
C TYR A 91 -7.04 -0.74 -2.28
N ALA A 92 -6.76 0.51 -2.61
CA ALA A 92 -6.57 1.54 -1.60
C ALA A 92 -7.94 2.09 -1.17
N ALA A 93 -8.07 2.39 0.11
CA ALA A 93 -9.22 3.07 0.69
C ALA A 93 -8.78 4.46 1.14
N ARG A 94 -9.49 5.50 0.72
CA ARG A 94 -9.33 6.84 1.27
C ARG A 94 -10.35 7.04 2.41
N SER A 95 -9.84 7.32 3.60
CA SER A 95 -10.64 7.64 4.78
C SER A 95 -11.36 9.00 4.62
N ARG A 96 -12.26 9.33 5.56
CA ARG A 96 -12.91 10.65 5.57
C ARG A 96 -11.91 11.78 5.84
N ASP A 97 -10.87 11.47 6.62
CA ASP A 97 -9.86 12.39 7.14
C ASP A 97 -8.68 12.59 6.16
N GLY A 98 -8.72 11.91 5.01
CA GLY A 98 -7.71 12.01 3.94
C GLY A 98 -6.58 10.99 4.04
N GLU A 99 -6.45 10.25 5.15
CA GLU A 99 -5.53 9.13 5.25
C GLU A 99 -5.83 8.04 4.22
N TRP A 100 -4.76 7.42 3.72
CA TRP A 100 -4.79 6.28 2.83
C TRP A 100 -4.55 4.99 3.60
N ARG A 101 -5.46 4.02 3.46
CA ARG A 101 -5.36 2.69 4.07
C ARG A 101 -5.43 1.62 2.98
N TYR A 102 -4.72 0.52 3.16
CA TYR A 102 -4.62 -0.58 2.19
C TYR A 102 -5.12 -1.88 2.81
N LYS A 103 -5.88 -2.67 2.04
CA LYS A 103 -6.19 -4.07 2.37
C LYS A 103 -5.62 -4.96 1.26
N ALA A 104 -4.73 -5.87 1.65
CA ALA A 104 -4.25 -6.92 0.76
C ALA A 104 -5.43 -7.82 0.34
N ALA A 105 -5.41 -8.30 -0.90
CA ALA A 105 -6.33 -9.36 -1.31
C ALA A 105 -5.94 -10.65 -0.56
N GLY A 106 -6.75 -11.04 0.45
CA GLY A 106 -6.55 -12.25 1.25
C GLY A 106 -5.84 -12.08 2.60
N GLY A 107 -5.59 -10.85 3.08
CA GLY A 107 -4.94 -10.60 4.37
C GLY A 107 -5.70 -9.58 5.24
N ALA A 108 -5.54 -9.70 6.56
CA ALA A 108 -6.03 -8.73 7.55
C ALA A 108 -5.58 -7.29 7.20
N PRO A 109 -6.34 -6.24 7.60
CA PRO A 109 -5.93 -4.86 7.33
C PRO A 109 -4.51 -4.62 7.85
N ALA A 110 -3.59 -4.29 6.94
CA ALA A 110 -2.29 -3.79 7.34
C ALA A 110 -2.52 -2.45 8.03
N ALA A 111 -2.43 -2.44 9.36
CA ALA A 111 -2.40 -1.21 10.13
C ALA A 111 -1.24 -0.37 9.58
N VAL A 112 -1.53 0.89 9.28
CA VAL A 112 -0.47 1.84 8.95
C VAL A 112 0.27 2.14 10.24
N ASP A 113 1.50 1.61 10.37
CA ASP A 113 2.41 2.02 11.43
C ASP A 113 2.69 3.51 11.26
N LEU A 114 2.00 4.31 12.07
CA LEU A 114 2.23 5.75 12.18
C LEU A 114 3.45 5.93 13.08
N ASP A 115 4.52 6.44 12.46
CA ASP A 115 5.82 6.69 13.03
C ASP A 115 5.74 7.32 14.44
N ARG A 116 5.96 6.51 15.47
CA ARG A 116 6.01 6.98 16.86
C ARG A 116 7.43 7.41 17.20
N GLY A 117 7.79 8.60 16.74
CA GLY A 117 9.11 9.19 16.95
C GLY A 117 9.56 9.22 18.43
N SER A 118 10.86 8.97 18.62
CA SER A 118 11.69 9.37 19.77
C SER A 118 11.21 9.01 21.18
N GLY A 119 11.65 7.85 21.67
CA GLY A 119 11.46 7.39 23.06
C GLY A 119 12.71 6.77 23.69
N SER A 120 13.82 7.50 23.77
CA SER A 120 15.04 7.01 24.44
C SER A 120 14.81 6.71 25.93
N ARG A 121 14.78 5.43 26.32
CA ARG A 121 14.80 5.00 27.73
C ARG A 121 15.75 3.83 27.96
N ARG A 122 16.94 4.15 28.48
CA ARG A 122 17.90 3.18 29.04
C ARG A 122 17.40 2.62 30.37
N ARG A 123 17.30 1.29 30.51
CA ARG A 123 17.54 0.46 31.74
C ARG A 123 17.98 -0.93 31.22
N ARG A 124 19.17 -1.51 31.47
CA ARG A 124 20.00 -1.79 32.68
C ARG A 124 19.42 -2.83 33.64
N GLY A 125 20.22 -3.89 33.90
CA GLY A 125 19.93 -5.10 34.71
C GLY A 125 19.65 -6.31 33.79
N ALA A 126 20.44 -7.39 33.67
CA ALA A 126 21.29 -8.13 34.63
C ALA A 126 20.44 -8.83 35.71
N SER A 127 20.44 -10.16 35.93
CA SER A 127 21.29 -11.25 35.39
C SER A 127 20.45 -12.58 35.31
N ASP A 128 20.89 -13.85 35.37
CA ASP A 128 22.20 -14.49 35.69
C ASP A 128 22.38 -15.91 35.08
N SER A 129 23.23 -16.73 35.72
CA SER A 129 23.96 -17.95 35.29
C SER A 129 23.23 -19.30 35.21
N GLY A 130 23.89 -20.29 34.56
CA GLY A 130 23.51 -21.71 34.55
C GLY A 130 24.37 -22.58 33.61
N ASP A 131 25.62 -22.86 33.99
CA ASP A 131 26.56 -23.76 33.28
C ASP A 131 26.38 -25.23 33.74
N GLU A 132 26.63 -26.20 32.84
CA GLU A 132 27.28 -27.52 33.05
C GLU A 132 26.93 -28.49 31.90
N SER A 133 27.89 -28.86 31.06
CA SER A 133 28.77 -30.05 31.18
C SER A 133 28.04 -31.40 30.98
N ARG A 134 28.14 -32.07 29.81
CA ARG A 134 29.26 -32.90 29.29
C ARG A 134 29.26 -34.34 29.84
N GLN A 135 29.56 -35.33 28.97
CA GLN A 135 29.45 -36.79 29.16
C GLN A 135 27.99 -37.31 29.07
N ARG A 136 27.68 -38.40 28.35
CA ARG A 136 28.41 -39.69 28.29
C ARG A 136 28.69 -40.20 26.86
N ARG A 137 29.81 -40.90 26.70
CA ARG A 137 30.13 -41.82 25.59
C ARG A 137 29.92 -43.27 26.06
N ARG A 138 29.94 -44.23 25.10
CA ARG A 138 29.95 -45.70 25.25
C ARG A 138 28.57 -46.31 25.56
N GLU A 139 28.19 -47.49 25.07
CA GLU A 139 28.80 -48.45 24.12
C GLU A 139 27.75 -49.46 23.62
N GLY A 140 28.08 -50.23 22.56
CA GLY A 140 27.32 -51.43 22.13
C GLY A 140 26.01 -51.16 21.35
N GLU A 141 25.53 -52.06 20.50
CA GLU A 141 26.09 -53.34 20.06
C GLU A 141 25.54 -53.75 18.67
N ARG A 142 26.12 -54.79 18.07
CA ARG A 142 25.71 -55.35 16.76
C ARG A 142 24.50 -56.26 16.92
N GLN A 143 23.56 -56.26 15.96
CA GLN A 143 22.68 -57.35 15.51
C GLN A 143 21.50 -56.76 14.70
N CYS A 144 20.99 -57.32 13.60
CA CYS A 144 21.33 -58.55 12.86
C CYS A 144 21.50 -58.24 11.36
#